data_AF-R1I9H4-F1
#
_entry.id   AF-R1I9H4-F1
#
_cell.length_a   1.000
_cell.length_b   1.000
_cell.length_c   1.000
_cell.angle_alpha   90.00
_cell.angle_beta   90.00
_cell.angle_gamma   90.00
#
_symmetry.space_group_name_H-M   'P 1'
#
loop_
_entity.id
_entity.type
_entity.pdbx_description
1 polymer ?
#
loop_
_entity_poly.entity_id
_entity_poly.type
_entity_poly.pdbx_seq_one_letter_code
_entity_poly.pdbx_strand_id
1 'polypeptide(L)'
;MVTGDSEPSPVTTARVWVADGRAAGVRRRGTVVGRTTVDGEEGDLVEIGLLYPESAADWIAAQGPDVVVFEPDVLAKSVQDRLEAVVARQGGVS
;
A
#
# COMPACT_ATOMS: atom_id res chain seq x y z
N MET A 1 -14.68 -2.40 -30.97
CA MET A 1 -15.26 -1.93 -29.70
C MET A 1 -15.35 -3.16 -28.80
N VAL A 2 -14.60 -3.21 -27.70
CA VAL A 2 -14.81 -4.22 -26.66
C VAL A 2 -15.32 -3.43 -25.45
N THR A 3 -16.57 -3.69 -25.07
CA THR A 3 -17.15 -3.12 -23.86
C THR A 3 -16.87 -4.17 -22.78
N GLY A 4 -15.80 -3.96 -22.02
CA GLY A 4 -15.58 -4.71 -20.79
C GLY A 4 -16.56 -4.19 -19.76
N ASP A 5 -17.65 -4.92 -19.55
CA ASP A 5 -18.49 -4.76 -18.38
C ASP A 5 -17.64 -5.24 -17.18
N SER A 6 -16.88 -4.32 -16.58
CA SER A 6 -16.27 -4.58 -15.28
C SER A 6 -17.35 -4.34 -14.25
N GLU A 7 -18.07 -5.41 -13.90
CA GLU A 7 -18.78 -5.49 -12.62
C GLU A 7 -17.83 -4.93 -11.55
N PRO A 8 -18.21 -3.88 -10.79
CA PRO A 8 -17.31 -3.27 -9.83
C PRO A 8 -16.93 -4.34 -8.82
N SER A 9 -15.68 -4.80 -8.91
CA SER A 9 -15.09 -5.71 -7.94
C SER A 9 -15.27 -5.08 -6.56
N PRO A 10 -15.68 -5.84 -5.52
CA PRO A 10 -15.94 -5.28 -4.20
C PRO A 10 -14.72 -4.47 -3.77
N VAL A 11 -14.93 -3.15 -3.61
CA VAL A 11 -13.87 -2.21 -3.30
C VAL A 11 -13.41 -2.54 -1.88
N THR A 12 -12.26 -3.19 -1.75
CA THR A 12 -11.68 -3.48 -0.44
C THR A 12 -11.04 -2.21 0.05
N THR A 13 -11.54 -1.64 1.15
CA THR A 13 -10.87 -0.52 1.80
C THR A 13 -9.61 -1.04 2.49
N ALA A 14 -8.47 -0.47 2.15
CA ALA A 14 -7.23 -0.70 2.87
C ALA A 14 -6.86 0.53 3.68
N ARG A 15 -6.41 0.28 4.92
CA ARG A 15 -5.86 1.30 5.81
C ARG A 15 -4.35 1.20 5.75
N VAL A 16 -3.73 2.29 5.33
CA VAL A 16 -2.29 2.40 5.15
C VAL A 16 -1.78 3.63 5.87
N TRP A 17 -0.63 3.53 6.48
CA TRP A 17 0.12 4.68 6.97
C TRP A 17 1.12 5.12 5.92
N VAL A 18 1.29 6.44 5.80
CA VAL A 18 2.21 7.07 4.87
C VAL A 18 3.05 8.08 5.63
N ALA A 19 4.37 7.89 5.61
CA ALA A 19 5.33 8.81 6.24
C ALA A 19 5.12 10.26 5.79
N ASP A 20 5.41 11.22 6.67
CA ASP A 20 5.15 12.62 6.40
C ASP A 20 5.91 13.14 5.17
N GLY A 21 5.21 13.83 4.27
CA GLY A 21 5.79 14.32 3.00
C GLY A 21 6.17 13.23 1.99
N ARG A 22 5.85 11.95 2.24
CA ARG A 22 6.19 10.82 1.36
C ARG A 22 4.97 10.24 0.65
N ALA A 23 5.23 9.34 -0.31
CA ALA A 23 4.25 8.59 -1.11
C ALA A 23 3.01 9.39 -1.54
N ALA A 24 3.23 10.57 -2.14
CA ALA A 24 2.15 11.48 -2.57
C ALA A 24 1.12 10.81 -3.49
N GLY A 25 1.52 9.76 -4.22
CA GLY A 25 0.61 8.95 -5.04
C GLY A 25 -0.46 8.20 -4.22
N VAL A 26 -0.14 7.78 -3.01
CA VAL A 26 -1.08 7.14 -2.08
C VAL A 26 -2.04 8.17 -1.49
N ARG A 27 -1.50 9.30 -1.01
CA ARG A 27 -2.31 10.41 -0.47
C ARG A 27 -3.30 10.99 -1.47
N ARG A 28 -2.97 10.97 -2.77
CA ARG A 28 -3.88 11.42 -3.84
C ARG A 28 -5.03 10.48 -4.15
N ARG A 29 -4.89 9.18 -3.84
CA ARG A 29 -5.86 8.14 -4.16
C ARG A 29 -6.69 7.70 -2.96
N GLY A 30 -6.35 8.19 -1.77
CA GLY A 30 -7.04 7.87 -0.53
C GLY A 30 -7.45 9.10 0.25
N THR A 31 -8.12 8.83 1.37
CA THR A 31 -8.60 9.83 2.31
C THR A 31 -7.76 9.73 3.57
N VAL A 32 -7.15 10.83 3.99
CA VAL A 32 -6.47 10.90 5.30
C VAL A 32 -7.55 10.84 6.39
N VAL A 33 -7.49 9.80 7.22
CA VAL A 33 -8.43 9.58 8.33
C VAL A 33 -7.82 9.90 9.69
N GLY A 34 -6.51 10.13 9.75
CA GLY A 34 -5.83 10.53 10.98
C GLY A 34 -4.34 10.67 10.81
N ARG A 35 -3.66 10.89 11.93
CA ARG A 35 -2.20 10.92 12.04
C ARG A 35 -1.75 9.91 13.07
N THR A 36 -0.66 9.22 12.77
CA THR A 36 -0.04 8.27 13.69
C THR A 36 1.46 8.20 13.43
N THR A 37 2.20 7.80 14.45
CA THR A 37 3.64 7.56 14.36
C THR A 37 3.88 6.07 14.19
N VAL A 38 4.73 5.67 13.24
CA VAL A 38 5.12 4.28 13.01
C VAL A 38 6.64 4.22 13.03
N ASP A 39 7.20 3.35 13.87
CA ASP A 39 8.66 3.20 14.06
C ASP A 39 9.40 4.52 14.42
N GLY A 40 8.72 5.44 15.11
CA GLY A 40 9.26 6.75 15.47
C GLY A 40 9.16 7.82 14.38
N GLU A 41 8.66 7.48 13.19
CA GLU A 41 8.40 8.40 12.09
C GLU A 41 6.95 8.89 12.13
N GLU A 42 6.72 10.20 12.02
CA GLU A 42 5.36 10.75 11.91
C GLU A 42 4.78 10.53 10.51
N GLY A 43 3.47 10.29 10.44
CA GLY A 43 2.79 10.17 9.16
C GLY A 43 1.27 10.21 9.26
N ASP A 44 0.65 10.09 8.09
CA ASP A 44 -0.79 10.15 7.93
C ASP A 44 -1.35 8.73 7.75
N LEU A 45 -2.44 8.44 8.47
CA LEU A 45 -3.25 7.26 8.24
C LEU A 45 -4.23 7.55 7.10
N VAL A 46 -4.15 6.77 6.03
CA VAL A 46 -4.89 6.95 4.79
C VAL A 46 -5.73 5.72 4.49
N GLU A 47 -7.00 5.93 4.18
CA GLU A 47 -7.88 4.90 3.64
C GLU A 47 -7.90 4.96 2.12
N ILE A 48 -7.59 3.85 1.47
CA ILE A 48 -7.62 3.71 0.01
C ILE A 48 -8.61 2.63 -0.39
N GLY A 49 -9.43 2.91 -1.40
CA GLY A 49 -10.31 1.91 -2.01
C GLY A 49 -9.52 1.07 -3.03
N LEU A 50 -9.46 -0.24 -2.83
CA LEU A 50 -8.78 -1.17 -3.72
C LEU A 50 -9.77 -1.92 -4.60
N LEU A 51 -9.65 -1.73 -5.91
CA LEU A 51 -10.42 -2.47 -6.91
C LEU A 51 -9.80 -3.84 -7.22
N TYR A 52 -8.47 -3.95 -7.15
CA TYR A 52 -7.71 -5.17 -7.43
C TYR A 52 -6.62 -5.39 -6.37
N PRO A 53 -6.79 -6.36 -5.45
CA PRO A 53 -5.89 -6.52 -4.30
C PRO A 53 -4.46 -6.93 -4.66
N GLU A 54 -4.27 -7.79 -5.67
CA GLU A 54 -2.92 -8.20 -6.12
C GLU A 54 -2.14 -7.02 -6.70
N SER A 55 -2.75 -6.25 -7.61
CA SER A 55 -2.11 -5.05 -8.17
C SER A 55 -1.87 -3.97 -7.12
N ALA A 56 -2.69 -3.92 -6.06
CA ALA A 56 -2.48 -3.02 -4.95
C ALA A 56 -1.24 -3.38 -4.14
N ALA A 57 -1.00 -4.67 -3.87
CA ALA A 57 0.17 -5.11 -3.13
C ALA A 57 1.48 -4.74 -3.84
N ASP A 58 1.58 -4.98 -5.15
CA ASP A 58 2.74 -4.58 -5.95
C ASP A 58 2.94 -3.06 -5.98
N TRP A 59 1.85 -2.30 -6.12
CA TRP A 59 1.92 -0.85 -6.15
C TRP A 59 2.32 -0.24 -4.79
N ILE A 60 1.83 -0.80 -3.69
CA ILE A 60 2.19 -0.38 -2.33
C ILE A 60 3.64 -0.76 -2.04
N ALA A 61 4.06 -1.99 -2.36
CA ALA A 61 5.45 -2.42 -2.19
C ALA A 61 6.44 -1.56 -2.99
N ALA A 62 6.02 -1.01 -4.14
CA ALA A 62 6.83 -0.08 -4.92
C ALA A 62 7.05 1.29 -4.24
N GLN A 63 6.22 1.67 -3.25
CA GLN A 63 6.48 2.85 -2.41
C GLN A 63 7.61 2.59 -1.40
N GLY A 64 7.96 1.32 -1.17
CA GLY A 64 9.01 0.93 -0.23
C GLY A 64 8.60 1.15 1.24
N PRO A 65 9.57 1.44 2.14
CA PRO A 65 9.32 1.51 3.57
C PRO A 65 8.53 2.75 4.01
N ASP A 66 8.32 3.72 3.11
CA ASP A 66 7.56 4.95 3.41
C ASP A 66 6.03 4.70 3.54
N VAL A 67 5.56 3.47 3.29
CA VAL A 67 4.15 3.08 3.37
C VAL A 67 4.00 1.75 4.11
N VAL A 68 3.10 1.72 5.10
CA VAL A 68 2.82 0.53 5.92
C VAL A 68 1.34 0.20 5.85
N VAL A 69 0.98 -1.05 5.55
CA VAL A 69 -0.42 -1.49 5.50
C VAL A 69 -0.84 -2.02 6.88
N PHE A 70 -1.94 -1.49 7.40
CA PHE A 70 -2.56 -1.94 8.64
C PHE A 70 -3.69 -2.93 8.39
N GLU A 71 -4.58 -2.63 7.44
CA GLU A 71 -5.72 -3.48 7.12
C GLU A 71 -5.95 -3.51 5.60
N PRO A 72 -6.44 -4.62 5.04
CA PRO A 72 -6.63 -5.92 5.71
C PRO A 72 -5.32 -6.69 5.91
N ASP A 73 -5.24 -7.58 6.91
CA ASP A 73 -4.03 -8.36 7.23
C ASP A 73 -3.48 -9.15 6.03
N VAL A 74 -4.37 -9.66 5.17
CA VAL A 74 -3.99 -10.40 3.96
C VAL A 74 -3.18 -9.50 3.03
N LEU A 75 -3.58 -8.23 2.87
CA LEU A 75 -2.83 -7.27 2.06
C LEU A 75 -1.50 -6.90 2.74
N ALA A 76 -1.50 -6.69 4.06
CA ALA A 76 -0.29 -6.38 4.80
C ALA A 76 0.75 -7.48 4.63
N LYS A 77 0.34 -8.75 4.75
CA LYS A 77 1.21 -9.90 4.53
C LYS A 77 1.71 -9.97 3.08
N SER A 78 0.85 -9.74 2.09
CA SER A 78 1.23 -9.73 0.67
C SER A 78 2.23 -8.62 0.31
N VAL A 79 2.14 -7.46 0.96
CA VAL A 79 3.10 -6.36 0.80
C VAL A 79 4.42 -6.69 1.49
N GLN A 80 4.36 -7.24 2.71
CA GLN A 80 5.55 -7.67 3.46
C GLN A 80 6.37 -8.69 2.67
N ASP A 81 5.74 -9.75 2.15
CA ASP A 81 6.40 -10.79 1.35
C ASP A 81 7.13 -10.19 0.12
N ARG A 82 6.48 -9.24 -0.57
CA ARG A 82 7.08 -8.52 -1.70
C ARG A 82 8.26 -7.63 -1.27
N LEU A 83 8.15 -6.93 -0.15
CA LEU A 83 9.24 -6.11 0.39
C LEU A 83 10.43 -6.99 0.79
N GLU A 84 10.19 -8.12 1.44
CA GLU A 84 11.22 -9.11 1.80
C GLU A 84 11.91 -9.68 0.56
N ALA A 85 11.15 -10.03 -0.49
CA ALA A 85 11.70 -10.48 -1.76
C ALA A 85 12.58 -9.40 -2.43
N VAL A 86 12.17 -8.14 -2.34
CA VAL A 86 12.92 -6.98 -2.84
C VAL A 86 14.21 -6.75 -2.05
N VAL A 87 14.23 -7.00 -0.74
CA VAL A 87 15.44 -6.94 0.08
C VAL A 87 16.35 -8.13 -0.22
N ALA A 88 15.81 -9.34 -0.33
CA ALA A 88 16.57 -10.55 -0.64
C ALA A 88 17.29 -10.45 -1.99
N ARG A 89 16.66 -9.87 -3.02
CA ARG A 89 17.33 -9.62 -4.32
C ARG A 89 18.42 -8.55 -4.24
N GLN A 90 18.33 -7.61 -3.30
CA GLN A 90 19.30 -6.52 -3.15
C GLN A 90 20.47 -6.89 -2.22
N GLY A 91 20.24 -7.83 -1.29
CA GLY A 91 21.27 -8.38 -0.39
C GLY A 91 22.12 -9.50 -0.99
N GLY A 92 21.87 -9.88 -2.26
CA GLY A 92 22.65 -10.88 -3.01
C GLY A 92 23.95 -10.35 -3.64
N VAL A 93 24.35 -9.12 -3.32
CA VAL A 93 25.64 -8.53 -3.71
C VAL A 93 26.37 -8.05 -2.46
N SER A 94 27.09 -8.97 -1.83
CA SER A 94 28.22 -8.62 -0.96
C SER A 94 29.37 -9.58 -1.20
#